data_AF-A0A6B9ZM49-F1
#
_entry.id   AF-A0A6B9ZM49-F1
#
_cell.length_a   1.000
_cell.length_b   1.000
_cell.length_c   1.000
_cell.angle_alpha   90.00
_cell.angle_beta   90.00
_cell.angle_gamma   90.00
#
_symmetry.space_group_name_H-M   'P 1'
#
loop_
_entity.id
_entity.type
_entity.pdbx_description
1 polymer ?
#
loop_
_entity_poly.entity_id
_entity_poly.type
_entity_poly.pdbx_seq_one_letter_code
_entity_poly.pdbx_strand_id
1 'polypeptide(L)'
;MDELFKGVSDPVRREILALLRLQPLNVNQINEHFSHISRQAVSKHLQLLEDSGWIKIYQAGRERYGYLNKAAFYSFKEWLDSYLQWGERSLENDHGVFVEETAYKKGAPLSHPVMLQAMLSKDKEFDGLFYNAVKTTGIFCKPSCAANPRPDNVVFYITREEALKNGYRACKRCKP
;
A
#
# COMPACT_ATOMS: atom_id res chain seq x y z
N MET A 1 -6.44 -18.83 3.21
CA MET A 1 -6.36 -17.35 3.12
C MET A 1 -7.40 -16.80 2.16
N ASP A 2 -7.49 -17.35 0.94
CA ASP A 2 -8.39 -16.89 -0.14
C ASP A 2 -9.86 -16.80 0.27
N GLU A 3 -10.36 -17.78 1.02
CA GLU A 3 -11.74 -17.76 1.52
C GLU A 3 -12.00 -16.60 2.50
N LEU A 4 -11.03 -16.26 3.37
CA LEU A 4 -11.16 -15.10 4.26
C LEU A 4 -11.22 -13.79 3.47
N PHE A 5 -10.42 -13.62 2.42
CA PHE A 5 -10.49 -12.43 1.57
C PHE A 5 -11.84 -12.27 0.89
N LYS A 6 -12.43 -13.36 0.38
CA LYS A 6 -13.79 -13.33 -0.19
C LYS A 6 -14.80 -12.82 0.83
N GLY A 7 -14.66 -13.19 2.10
CA GLY A 7 -15.53 -12.73 3.18
C GLY A 7 -15.49 -11.21 3.41
N VAL A 8 -14.33 -10.55 3.31
CA VAL A 8 -14.18 -9.11 3.61
C VAL A 8 -14.07 -8.19 2.40
N SER A 9 -14.12 -8.72 1.17
CA SER A 9 -13.98 -7.92 -0.06
C SER A 9 -15.18 -7.00 -0.37
N ASP A 10 -16.31 -7.18 0.31
CA ASP A 10 -17.54 -6.44 0.07
C ASP A 10 -17.85 -5.49 1.23
N PRO A 11 -18.29 -4.25 0.95
CA PRO A 11 -18.59 -3.25 1.98
C PRO A 11 -19.71 -3.68 2.93
N VAL A 12 -20.78 -4.33 2.45
CA VAL A 12 -21.90 -4.80 3.29
C VAL A 12 -21.42 -5.86 4.26
N ARG A 13 -20.59 -6.80 3.81
CA ARG A 13 -20.00 -7.82 4.71
C ARG A 13 -19.13 -7.18 5.78
N ARG A 14 -18.30 -6.19 5.44
CA ARG A 14 -17.50 -5.44 6.43
C ARG A 14 -18.37 -4.68 7.43
N GLU A 15 -19.50 -4.13 6.99
CA GLU A 15 -20.47 -3.47 7.86
C GLU A 15 -21.17 -4.45 8.82
N ILE A 16 -21.56 -5.64 8.34
CA ILE A 16 -22.08 -6.71 9.21
C ILE A 16 -21.06 -7.08 10.30
N LEU A 17 -19.78 -7.24 9.93
CA LEU A 17 -18.72 -7.51 10.92
C LEU A 17 -18.56 -6.35 11.91
N ALA A 18 -18.70 -5.10 11.46
CA ALA A 18 -18.66 -3.93 12.32
C ALA A 18 -19.84 -3.88 13.32
N LEU A 19 -21.05 -4.26 12.89
CA LEU A 19 -22.22 -4.40 13.78
C LEU A 19 -21.99 -5.49 14.84
N LEU A 20 -21.58 -6.68 14.41
CA LEU A 20 -21.34 -7.82 15.30
C LEU A 20 -20.16 -7.63 16.25
N ARG A 21 -19.25 -6.69 15.93
CA ARG A 21 -18.16 -6.28 16.83
C ARG A 21 -18.69 -5.54 18.06
N LEU A 22 -19.79 -4.80 17.93
CA LEU A 22 -20.39 -4.07 19.04
C LEU A 22 -21.15 -5.02 19.98
N GLN A 23 -21.95 -5.92 19.42
CA GLN A 23 -22.69 -6.93 20.16
C GLN A 23 -23.19 -8.06 19.24
N PRO A 24 -23.46 -9.27 19.76
CA PRO A 24 -24.19 -10.29 19.01
C PRO A 24 -25.59 -9.79 18.64
N LEU A 25 -25.99 -9.96 17.39
CA LEU A 25 -27.30 -9.59 16.87
C LEU A 25 -27.97 -10.80 16.24
N ASN A 26 -29.30 -10.86 16.34
CA ASN A 26 -30.05 -11.85 15.58
C ASN A 26 -30.19 -11.44 14.11
N VAL A 27 -30.48 -12.42 13.23
CA VAL A 27 -30.60 -12.19 11.78
C VAL A 27 -31.64 -11.12 11.45
N ASN A 28 -32.75 -11.02 12.19
CA ASN A 28 -33.76 -9.99 11.93
C ASN A 28 -33.24 -8.58 12.24
N GLN A 29 -32.58 -8.41 13.39
CA GLN A 29 -31.94 -7.15 13.78
C GLN A 29 -30.88 -6.73 12.75
N ILE A 30 -30.05 -7.68 12.29
CA ILE A 30 -29.07 -7.39 11.22
C ILE A 30 -29.79 -6.91 9.95
N ASN A 31 -30.88 -7.56 9.53
CA ASN A 31 -31.64 -7.15 8.35
C ASN A 31 -32.21 -5.72 8.48
N GLU A 32 -32.62 -5.29 9.67
CA GLU A 32 -33.16 -3.94 9.90
C GLU A 32 -32.12 -2.83 9.65
N HIS A 33 -30.83 -3.11 9.84
CA HIS A 33 -29.74 -2.16 9.52
C HIS A 33 -29.55 -1.97 8.01
N PHE A 34 -30.01 -2.89 7.17
CA PHE A 34 -29.79 -2.89 5.72
C PHE A 34 -31.09 -2.67 4.94
N SER A 35 -31.85 -1.63 5.29
CA SER A 35 -33.13 -1.29 4.63
C SER A 35 -33.00 -0.96 3.13
N HIS A 36 -31.80 -0.65 2.66
CA HIS A 36 -31.49 -0.33 1.27
C HIS A 36 -31.27 -1.58 0.38
N ILE A 37 -31.23 -2.79 0.94
CA ILE A 37 -31.13 -4.05 0.20
C ILE A 37 -32.16 -5.08 0.70
N SER A 38 -32.38 -6.11 -0.11
CA SER A 38 -33.32 -7.18 0.23
C SER A 38 -32.80 -8.08 1.37
N ARG A 39 -33.73 -8.67 2.13
CA ARG A 39 -33.39 -9.67 3.16
C ARG A 39 -32.64 -10.89 2.59
N GLN A 40 -32.96 -11.26 1.35
CA GLN A 40 -32.27 -12.34 0.63
C GLN A 40 -30.82 -11.97 0.32
N ALA A 41 -30.54 -10.70 -0.01
CA ALA A 41 -29.17 -10.22 -0.20
C ALA A 41 -28.38 -10.28 1.13
N VAL A 42 -28.93 -9.75 2.22
CA VAL A 42 -28.31 -9.85 3.57
C VAL A 42 -28.04 -11.31 3.96
N SER A 43 -29.00 -12.20 3.70
CA SER A 43 -28.84 -13.64 3.98
C SER A 43 -27.68 -14.27 3.21
N LYS A 44 -27.50 -13.89 1.93
CA LYS A 44 -26.33 -14.33 1.14
C LYS A 44 -25.01 -13.78 1.69
N HIS A 45 -24.98 -12.53 2.16
CA HIS A 45 -23.79 -11.97 2.82
C HIS A 45 -23.46 -12.71 4.12
N LEU A 46 -24.46 -13.02 4.95
CA LEU A 46 -24.30 -13.80 6.17
C LEU A 46 -23.80 -15.21 5.89
N GLN A 47 -24.38 -15.90 4.90
CA GLN A 47 -23.93 -17.24 4.51
C GLN A 47 -22.48 -17.22 4.06
N LEU A 48 -22.09 -16.28 3.20
CA LEU A 48 -20.71 -16.17 2.75
C LEU A 48 -19.74 -15.83 3.89
N LEU A 49 -20.15 -14.98 4.84
CA LEU A 49 -19.34 -14.68 6.04
C LEU A 49 -19.18 -15.91 6.95
N GLU A 50 -20.20 -16.75 7.05
CA GLU A 50 -20.15 -18.01 7.81
C GLU A 50 -19.27 -19.04 7.09
N ASP A 51 -19.47 -19.24 5.78
CA ASP A 51 -18.70 -20.19 4.96
C ASP A 51 -17.21 -19.82 4.89
N SER A 52 -16.90 -18.52 4.81
CA SER A 52 -15.52 -18.02 4.89
C SER A 52 -14.95 -18.04 6.31
N GLY A 53 -15.78 -18.30 7.32
CA GLY A 53 -15.36 -18.48 8.70
C GLY A 53 -15.23 -17.18 9.50
N TRP A 54 -15.66 -16.03 9.01
CA TRP A 54 -15.60 -14.77 9.77
C TRP A 54 -16.62 -14.68 10.89
N ILE A 55 -17.77 -15.35 10.73
CA ILE A 55 -18.82 -15.41 11.75
C ILE A 55 -19.20 -16.85 12.03
N LYS A 56 -19.92 -17.06 13.14
CA LYS A 56 -20.68 -18.27 13.42
C LYS A 56 -22.12 -17.89 13.70
N ILE A 57 -23.08 -18.65 13.19
CA ILE A 57 -24.49 -18.46 13.49
C ILE A 57 -24.97 -19.57 14.43
N TYR A 58 -25.54 -19.18 15.57
CA TYR A 58 -26.14 -20.12 16.53
C TYR A 58 -27.66 -19.94 16.59
N GLN A 59 -28.37 -21.07 16.64
CA GLN A 59 -29.81 -21.08 16.86
C GLN A 59 -30.11 -20.96 18.36
N ALA A 60 -30.97 -20.01 18.73
CA ALA A 60 -31.51 -19.86 20.08
C ALA A 60 -33.03 -19.68 20.00
N GLY A 61 -33.78 -20.75 20.32
CA GLY A 61 -35.23 -20.77 20.10
C GLY A 61 -35.57 -20.62 18.62
N ARG A 62 -36.39 -19.62 18.26
CA ARG A 62 -36.75 -19.30 16.87
C ARG A 62 -35.78 -18.36 16.18
N GLU A 63 -34.81 -17.82 16.91
CA GLU A 63 -33.89 -16.81 16.41
C GLU A 63 -32.51 -17.39 16.10
N ARG A 64 -31.81 -16.74 15.18
CA ARG A 64 -30.44 -17.07 14.77
C ARG A 64 -29.55 -15.89 15.10
N TYR A 65 -28.52 -16.09 15.91
CA TYR A 65 -27.59 -15.05 16.36
C TYR A 65 -26.24 -15.19 15.69
N GLY A 66 -25.74 -14.09 15.12
CA GLY A 66 -24.40 -14.01 14.56
C GLY A 66 -23.36 -13.61 15.60
N TYR A 67 -22.20 -14.26 15.58
CA TYR A 67 -21.05 -13.95 16.42
C TYR A 67 -19.80 -13.86 15.57
N LEU A 68 -18.89 -12.93 15.89
CA LEU A 68 -17.57 -12.93 15.26
C LEU A 68 -16.79 -14.20 15.62
N ASN A 69 -16.15 -14.81 14.64
CA ASN A 69 -15.25 -15.94 14.87
C ASN A 69 -13.83 -15.44 15.15
N LYS A 70 -13.46 -15.37 16.42
CA LYS A 70 -12.14 -14.90 16.87
C LYS A 70 -10.98 -15.56 16.09
N ALA A 71 -11.03 -16.87 15.85
CA ALA A 71 -9.96 -17.59 15.16
C ALA A 71 -9.65 -17.05 13.76
N ALA A 72 -10.67 -16.63 13.01
CA ALA A 72 -10.49 -16.05 11.68
C ALA A 72 -9.71 -14.72 11.72
N PHE A 73 -10.03 -13.85 12.69
CA PHE A 73 -9.33 -12.58 12.87
C PHE A 73 -7.86 -12.77 13.28
N TYR A 74 -7.56 -13.75 14.15
CA TYR A 74 -6.17 -14.05 14.51
C TYR A 74 -5.40 -14.63 13.34
N SER A 75 -5.98 -15.56 12.57
CA SER A 75 -5.34 -16.09 11.36
C SER A 75 -5.06 -14.98 10.32
N PHE A 76 -6.00 -14.05 10.14
CA PHE A 76 -5.80 -12.90 9.27
C PHE A 76 -4.71 -11.96 9.78
N LYS A 77 -4.65 -11.72 11.10
CA LYS A 77 -3.59 -10.93 11.74
C LYS A 77 -2.22 -11.59 11.56
N GLU A 78 -2.08 -12.89 11.80
CA GLU A 78 -0.82 -13.61 11.63
C GLU A 78 -0.30 -13.52 10.19
N TRP A 79 -1.21 -13.62 9.21
CA TRP A 79 -0.86 -13.41 7.81
C TRP A 79 -0.39 -11.97 7.55
N LEU A 80 -1.10 -10.96 8.05
CA LEU A 80 -0.67 -9.55 7.95
C LEU A 80 0.70 -9.34 8.61
N ASP A 81 0.89 -9.88 9.82
CA ASP A 81 2.12 -9.78 10.59
C ASP A 81 3.31 -10.36 9.82
N SER A 82 3.12 -11.37 8.98
CA SER A 82 4.20 -11.92 8.13
C SER A 82 4.79 -10.89 7.17
N TYR A 83 3.99 -9.89 6.75
CA TYR A 83 4.45 -8.75 5.97
C TYR A 83 4.99 -7.60 6.84
N LEU A 84 4.71 -7.59 8.14
CA LEU A 84 5.16 -6.53 9.04
C LEU A 84 6.46 -6.91 9.77
N GLN A 85 6.73 -8.20 9.96
CA GLN A 85 7.84 -8.69 10.77
C GLN A 85 9.16 -8.86 10.01
N TRP A 86 9.23 -8.49 8.73
CA TRP A 86 10.47 -8.53 7.95
C TRP A 86 11.15 -7.15 7.88
N GLY A 87 12.18 -6.98 8.71
CA GLY A 87 13.10 -5.84 8.66
C GLY A 87 13.80 -5.71 7.30
N GLU A 88 13.98 -4.45 6.88
CA GLU A 88 14.54 -3.96 5.60
C GLU A 88 13.83 -4.34 4.29
N ARG A 89 12.88 -5.30 4.24
CA ARG A 89 12.37 -5.80 2.94
C ARG A 89 10.90 -6.20 2.79
N SER A 90 9.99 -5.79 3.68
CA SER A 90 8.58 -6.18 3.51
C SER A 90 7.58 -5.05 3.22
N LEU A 91 7.83 -3.83 3.71
CA LEU A 91 7.08 -2.63 3.33
C LEU A 91 7.96 -1.50 2.78
N GLU A 92 9.28 -1.63 2.90
CA GLU A 92 10.28 -0.74 2.29
C GLU A 92 10.60 -1.14 0.83
N ASN A 93 9.77 -2.00 0.21
CA ASN A 93 9.88 -2.37 -1.20
C ASN A 93 9.51 -1.22 -2.15
N ASP A 94 9.00 -0.14 -1.58
CA ASP A 94 8.73 1.12 -2.22
C ASP A 94 10.05 1.84 -2.59
N HIS A 95 11.21 1.38 -2.07
CA HIS A 95 12.53 1.99 -2.23
C HIS A 95 12.58 3.48 -1.83
N GLY A 96 11.65 3.95 -1.00
CA GLY A 96 11.46 5.36 -0.67
C GLY A 96 10.81 6.19 -1.77
N VAL A 97 10.12 5.56 -2.74
CA VAL A 97 9.48 6.23 -3.89
C VAL A 97 8.09 6.75 -3.55
N PHE A 98 7.38 6.13 -2.61
CA PHE A 98 6.01 6.48 -2.26
C PHE A 98 6.00 7.24 -0.93
N VAL A 99 6.59 8.44 -0.93
CA VAL A 99 6.40 9.39 0.16
C VAL A 99 4.97 9.95 0.05
N GLU A 100 4.06 9.57 0.96
CA GLU A 100 2.62 9.94 0.90
C GLU A 100 2.41 11.46 0.87
N GLU A 101 3.39 12.23 1.33
CA GLU A 101 3.48 13.67 1.12
C GLU A 101 4.89 14.01 0.64
N THR A 102 4.99 14.75 -0.47
CA THR A 102 6.20 15.42 -0.91
C THR A 102 6.63 16.46 0.14
N ALA A 103 7.21 16.00 1.24
CA ALA A 103 7.70 16.83 2.32
C ALA A 103 9.10 17.42 2.00
N TYR A 104 9.49 17.50 0.72
CA TYR A 104 10.64 18.31 0.36
C TYR A 104 10.25 19.79 0.48
N LYS A 105 10.59 20.38 1.62
CA LYS A 105 10.62 21.84 1.76
C LYS A 105 11.92 22.33 1.14
N LYS A 106 11.81 23.27 0.18
CA LYS A 106 12.97 23.92 -0.44
C LYS A 106 13.94 24.41 0.66
N GLY A 107 15.16 23.87 0.67
CA GLY A 107 16.18 24.16 1.68
C GLY A 107 16.41 23.06 2.73
N ALA A 108 15.60 22.01 2.76
CA ALA A 108 15.89 20.79 3.52
C ALA A 108 16.97 19.94 2.80
N PRO A 109 17.76 19.13 3.52
CA PRO A 109 18.72 18.20 2.89
C PRO A 109 18.04 17.23 1.93
N LEU A 110 18.65 17.01 0.76
CA LEU A 110 18.17 16.02 -0.21
C LEU A 110 18.56 14.61 0.26
N SER A 111 17.57 13.85 0.74
CA SER A 111 17.73 12.44 1.04
C SER A 111 17.65 11.59 -0.24
N HIS A 112 18.20 10.37 -0.18
CA HIS A 112 18.12 9.43 -1.30
C HIS A 112 16.66 9.16 -1.76
N PRO A 113 15.68 8.90 -0.88
CA PRO A 113 14.26 8.77 -1.26
C PRO A 113 13.73 9.95 -2.09
N VAL A 114 14.02 11.19 -1.67
CA VAL A 114 13.58 12.41 -2.37
C VAL A 114 14.19 12.49 -3.77
N MET A 115 15.49 12.23 -3.90
CA MET A 115 16.18 12.25 -5.19
C MET A 115 15.67 11.14 -6.12
N LEU A 116 15.40 9.95 -5.58
CA LEU A 116 14.86 8.84 -6.34
C LEU A 116 13.44 9.12 -6.84
N GLN A 117 12.57 9.64 -5.98
CA GLN A 117 11.21 10.04 -6.35
C GLN A 117 11.23 11.10 -7.46
N ALA A 118 12.04 12.16 -7.30
CA ALA A 118 12.17 13.23 -8.29
C ALA A 118 12.70 12.72 -9.65
N MET A 119 13.64 11.76 -9.66
CA MET A 119 14.09 11.10 -10.89
C MET A 119 12.96 10.31 -11.56
N LEU A 120 12.21 9.51 -10.79
CA LEU A 120 11.16 8.64 -11.32
C LEU A 120 9.96 9.45 -11.85
N SER A 121 9.59 10.54 -11.15
CA SER A 121 8.54 11.47 -11.59
C SER A 121 9.01 12.46 -12.66
N LYS A 122 10.33 12.54 -12.91
CA LYS A 122 10.98 13.52 -13.81
C LYS A 122 10.65 14.96 -13.43
N ASP A 123 10.67 15.24 -12.14
CA ASP A 123 10.32 16.54 -11.59
C ASP A 123 11.37 17.60 -11.98
N LYS A 124 10.90 18.65 -12.67
CA LYS A 124 11.75 19.75 -13.13
C LYS A 124 12.14 20.71 -12.00
N GLU A 125 11.39 20.73 -10.90
CA GLU A 125 11.71 21.60 -9.76
C GLU A 125 13.04 21.23 -9.09
N PHE A 126 13.48 19.98 -9.29
CA PHE A 126 14.74 19.45 -8.77
C PHE A 126 15.92 19.61 -9.73
N ASP A 127 15.70 20.10 -10.95
CA ASP A 127 16.79 20.31 -11.90
C ASP A 127 17.80 21.32 -11.34
N GLY A 128 19.06 20.92 -11.31
CA GLY A 128 20.16 21.72 -10.76
C GLY A 128 20.35 21.56 -9.25
N LEU A 129 19.45 20.86 -8.55
CA LEU A 129 19.64 20.52 -7.13
C LEU A 129 20.47 19.25 -6.93
N PHE A 130 20.37 18.31 -7.87
CA PHE A 130 21.19 17.10 -7.94
C PHE A 130 21.22 16.54 -9.38
N TYR A 131 21.97 15.46 -9.59
CA TYR A 131 22.15 14.79 -10.87
C TYR A 131 22.09 13.26 -10.71
N ASN A 132 21.44 12.59 -11.64
CA ASN A 132 21.37 11.12 -11.71
C ASN A 132 22.58 10.60 -12.46
N ALA A 133 23.44 9.80 -11.83
CA ALA A 133 24.59 9.15 -12.46
C ALA A 133 24.32 7.64 -12.64
N VAL A 134 24.27 7.20 -13.89
CA VAL A 134 23.89 5.82 -14.24
C VAL A 134 25.14 4.95 -14.38
N LYS A 135 25.37 4.05 -13.41
CA LYS A 135 26.54 3.17 -13.28
C LYS A 135 26.84 2.40 -14.58
N THR A 136 25.80 1.85 -15.22
CA THR A 136 25.95 1.00 -16.41
C THR A 136 26.36 1.75 -17.67
N THR A 137 26.07 3.05 -17.77
CA THR A 137 26.36 3.85 -18.96
C THR A 137 27.50 4.85 -18.76
N GLY A 138 27.89 5.09 -17.50
CA GLY A 138 28.83 6.13 -17.12
C GLY A 138 28.33 7.54 -17.45
N ILE A 139 27.02 7.76 -17.60
CA ILE A 139 26.42 9.06 -17.95
C ILE A 139 25.71 9.64 -16.73
N PHE A 140 25.87 10.94 -16.48
CA PHE A 140 25.01 11.68 -15.56
C PHE A 140 24.06 12.65 -16.27
N CYS A 141 22.85 12.82 -15.74
CA CYS A 141 21.78 13.65 -16.30
C CYS A 141 21.01 14.43 -15.22
N LYS A 142 20.15 15.37 -15.66
CA LYS A 142 19.20 16.07 -14.80
C LYS A 142 18.11 15.10 -14.27
N PRO A 143 17.53 15.35 -13.09
CA PRO A 143 16.36 14.63 -12.56
C PRO A 143 15.23 14.53 -13.57
N SER A 144 14.91 15.62 -14.29
CA SER A 144 13.85 15.66 -15.30
C SER A 144 14.18 15.00 -16.65
N CYS A 145 15.39 14.45 -16.80
CA CYS A 145 15.83 13.87 -18.07
C CYS A 145 14.94 12.69 -18.48
N ALA A 146 14.69 12.55 -19.78
CA ALA A 146 13.92 11.43 -20.32
C ALA A 146 14.63 10.06 -20.20
N ALA A 147 15.86 10.00 -19.68
CA ALA A 147 16.52 8.74 -19.36
C ALA A 147 15.72 7.98 -18.29
N ASN A 148 15.61 6.66 -18.43
CA ASN A 148 14.85 5.81 -17.51
C ASN A 148 15.70 4.63 -17.00
N PRO A 149 16.75 4.89 -16.20
CA PRO A 149 17.60 3.84 -15.65
C PRO A 149 16.89 3.05 -14.55
N ARG A 150 17.35 1.81 -14.30
CA ARG A 150 16.93 1.06 -13.11
C ARG A 150 17.48 1.75 -11.85
N PRO A 151 16.68 1.97 -10.80
CA PRO A 151 17.11 2.62 -9.55
C PRO A 151 18.42 2.06 -8.98
N ASP A 152 18.58 0.73 -8.92
CA ASP A 152 19.78 0.07 -8.39
C ASP A 152 21.09 0.47 -9.10
N ASN A 153 20.96 0.91 -10.35
CA ASN A 153 22.06 1.33 -11.21
C ASN A 153 22.29 2.84 -11.19
N VAL A 154 21.63 3.58 -10.30
CA VAL A 154 21.78 5.03 -10.17
C VAL A 154 22.52 5.36 -8.88
N VAL A 155 23.38 6.36 -8.96
CA VAL A 155 23.93 7.10 -7.81
C VAL A 155 23.57 8.56 -8.02
N PHE A 156 23.28 9.30 -6.96
CA PHE A 156 22.99 10.72 -7.03
C PHE A 156 24.20 11.54 -6.59
N TYR A 157 24.45 12.65 -7.29
CA TYR A 157 25.45 13.64 -6.92
C TYR A 157 24.81 15.01 -6.83
N ILE A 158 25.19 15.82 -5.85
CA ILE A 158 24.61 17.15 -5.65
C ILE A 158 25.16 18.13 -6.68
N THR A 159 26.42 17.96 -7.09
CA THR A 159 27.10 18.85 -8.04
C THR A 159 27.57 18.12 -9.29
N ARG A 160 27.74 18.87 -10.38
CA ARG A 160 28.20 18.33 -11.66
C ARG A 160 29.66 17.92 -11.59
N GLU A 161 30.44 18.73 -10.88
CA GLU A 161 31.86 18.58 -10.65
C GLU A 161 32.15 17.26 -9.94
N GLU A 162 31.31 16.91 -8.95
CA GLU A 162 31.41 15.64 -8.23
C GLU A 162 31.12 14.45 -9.15
N ALA A 163 30.07 14.51 -9.99
CA ALA A 163 29.78 13.46 -10.97
C ALA A 163 30.94 13.27 -11.97
N LEU A 164 31.50 14.37 -12.47
CA LEU A 164 32.67 14.36 -13.36
C LEU A 164 33.91 13.77 -12.69
N LYS A 165 34.20 14.17 -11.45
CA LYS A 165 35.33 13.65 -10.65
C LYS A 165 35.22 12.14 -10.41
N ASN A 166 33.99 11.64 -10.28
CA ASN A 166 33.70 10.21 -10.15
C ASN A 166 33.65 9.45 -11.50
N GLY A 167 34.05 10.09 -12.61
CA GLY A 167 34.21 9.42 -13.91
C GLY A 167 32.96 9.37 -14.78
N TYR A 168 31.87 10.06 -14.40
CA TYR A 168 30.66 10.12 -15.22
C TYR A 168 30.75 11.25 -16.25
N ARG A 169 30.22 11.02 -17.45
CA ARG A 169 30.16 12.02 -18.53
C ARG A 169 28.78 12.68 -18.62
N ALA A 170 28.75 13.95 -18.98
CA ALA A 170 27.49 14.69 -19.10
C ALA A 170 26.59 14.11 -20.21
N CYS A 171 25.30 13.98 -19.92
CA CYS A 171 24.31 13.54 -20.89
C CYS A 171 24.21 14.53 -22.06
N LYS A 172 24.40 14.04 -23.28
CA LYS A 172 24.30 14.87 -24.51
C LYS A 172 22.88 15.35 -24.81
N ARG A 173 21.85 14.71 -24.22
CA ARG A 173 20.44 15.03 -24.45
C ARG A 173 19.95 16.18 -23.58
N CYS A 174 19.97 16.02 -22.26
CA CYS A 174 19.47 17.06 -21.34
C CYS A 174 20.51 18.16 -21.06
N LYS A 175 21.77 17.93 -21.47
CA LYS A 175 22.93 18.82 -21.31
C LYS A 175 22.97 19.42 -19.90
N PRO A 176 23.51 18.65 -18.93
CA PRO A 176 23.96 19.05 -17.61
C PRO A 176 23.65 20.47 -17.21
#